data_AF-A0A969PQ09-F1
#
_entry.id   AF-A0A969PQ09-F1
#
_cell.length_a   1.000
_cell.length_b   1.000
_cell.length_c   1.000
_cell.angle_alpha   90.00
_cell.angle_beta   90.00
_cell.angle_gamma   90.00
#
_symmetry.space_group_name_H-M   'P 1'
#
loop_
_entity.id
_entity.type
_entity.pdbx_description
1 polymer ?
#
loop_
_entity_poly.entity_id
_entity_poly.type
_entity_poly.pdbx_seq_one_letter_code
_entity_poly.pdbx_strand_id
1 'polypeptide(L)'
;MFWKANRKKQVMEATHIECPSCETVTAVQAWNKLAVGTYGDDTPDVRKAALNKQNSFPFQCPTCFKGYSAHRLEFVKPEGKHTHLAANVTQTNVN
;
A
#
# COMPACT_ATOMS: atom_id res chain seq x y z
N MET A 1 -16.29 17.63 0.91
CA MET A 1 -15.86 16.70 1.98
C MET A 1 -16.39 15.29 1.70
N PHE A 2 -15.96 14.63 0.61
CA PHE A 2 -16.50 13.32 0.16
C PHE A 2 -15.43 12.25 -0.14
N TRP A 3 -14.14 12.57 0.01
CA TRP A 3 -13.03 11.66 -0.36
C TRP A 3 -12.70 10.59 0.69
N LYS A 4 -13.02 10.79 1.97
CA LYS A 4 -12.58 9.87 3.04
C LYS A 4 -13.31 8.53 3.05
N ALA A 5 -14.59 8.49 2.69
CA ALA A 5 -15.38 7.25 2.67
C ALA A 5 -14.94 6.31 1.52
N ASN A 6 -14.51 6.87 0.40
CA ASN A 6 -14.11 6.10 -0.78
C ASN A 6 -12.81 5.32 -0.54
N ARG A 7 -11.83 5.93 0.17
CA ARG A 7 -10.55 5.29 0.45
C ARG A 7 -10.70 4.00 1.26
N LYS A 8 -11.58 3.97 2.27
CA LYS A 8 -11.81 2.75 3.08
C LYS A 8 -12.30 1.59 2.21
N LYS A 9 -13.27 1.86 1.33
CA LYS A 9 -13.81 0.86 0.42
C LYS A 9 -12.74 0.37 -0.56
N GLN A 10 -11.98 1.29 -1.16
CA GLN A 10 -10.91 0.97 -2.10
C GLN A 10 -9.84 0.07 -1.47
N VAL A 11 -9.34 0.42 -0.28
CA VAL A 11 -8.30 -0.36 0.41
C VAL A 11 -8.79 -1.76 0.77
N MET A 12 -10.03 -1.90 1.23
CA MET A 12 -10.57 -3.21 1.62
C MET A 12 -10.86 -4.11 0.42
N GLU A 13 -11.32 -3.53 -0.70
CA GLU A 13 -11.63 -4.25 -1.94
C GLU A 13 -10.40 -4.44 -2.85
N ALA A 14 -9.28 -3.80 -2.56
CA ALA A 14 -8.06 -3.96 -3.33
C ALA A 14 -7.47 -5.36 -3.14
N THR A 15 -7.03 -5.94 -4.25
CA THR A 15 -6.38 -7.24 -4.30
C THR A 15 -4.88 -7.12 -4.46
N HIS A 16 -4.41 -5.97 -4.94
CA HIS A 16 -3.02 -5.69 -5.26
C HIS A 16 -2.54 -4.38 -4.62
N ILE A 17 -1.23 -4.28 -4.46
CA ILE A 17 -0.51 -3.11 -3.97
C ILE A 17 0.56 -2.77 -4.99
N GLU A 18 0.63 -1.51 -5.37
CA GLU A 18 1.71 -0.99 -6.19
C GLU A 18 2.84 -0.47 -5.29
N CYS A 19 4.06 -0.94 -5.53
CA CYS A 19 5.22 -0.48 -4.77
C CYS A 19 5.67 0.91 -5.24
N PRO A 20 5.80 1.91 -4.34
CA PRO A 20 6.16 3.27 -4.72
C PRO A 20 7.66 3.44 -5.10
N SER A 21 8.46 2.36 -5.13
CA SER A 21 9.87 2.45 -5.54
C SER A 21 10.26 1.52 -6.69
N CYS A 22 9.53 0.44 -6.93
CA CYS A 22 9.80 -0.44 -8.08
C CYS A 22 8.58 -0.58 -9.00
N GLU A 23 7.49 0.14 -8.70
CA GLU A 23 6.25 0.22 -9.50
C GLU A 23 5.62 -1.15 -9.80
N THR A 24 6.07 -2.18 -9.10
CA THR A 24 5.58 -3.54 -9.31
C THR A 24 4.27 -3.71 -8.55
N VAL A 25 3.26 -4.17 -9.28
CA VAL A 25 1.95 -4.52 -8.74
C VAL A 25 2.01 -5.94 -8.21
N THR A 26 1.80 -6.10 -6.91
CA THR A 26 1.91 -7.40 -6.21
C THR A 26 0.68 -7.65 -5.37
N ALA A 27 0.31 -8.91 -5.18
CA ALA A 27 -0.89 -9.26 -4.42
C ALA A 27 -0.78 -8.84 -2.95
N VAL A 28 -1.86 -8.31 -2.37
CA VAL A 28 -1.94 -7.96 -0.93
C VAL A 28 -1.51 -9.13 -0.04
N GLN A 29 -1.88 -10.35 -0.43
CA GLN A 29 -1.52 -11.58 0.28
C GLN A 29 -0.01 -11.80 0.33
N ALA A 30 0.76 -11.42 -0.69
CA ALA A 30 2.21 -11.57 -0.70
C ALA A 30 2.86 -10.67 0.35
N TRP A 31 2.39 -9.43 0.49
CA TRP A 31 2.85 -8.50 1.53
C TRP A 31 2.55 -9.02 2.93
N ASN A 32 1.33 -9.50 3.16
CA ASN A 32 0.93 -10.07 4.45
C ASN A 32 1.74 -11.34 4.78
N LYS A 33 1.92 -12.25 3.81
CA LYS A 33 2.70 -13.47 4.01
C LYS A 33 4.15 -13.16 4.37
N LEU A 34 4.76 -12.19 3.70
CA LEU A 34 6.12 -11.77 4.00
C LEU A 34 6.23 -11.18 5.41
N ALA A 35 5.28 -10.32 5.77
CA ALA A 35 5.24 -9.70 7.09
C ALA A 35 5.03 -10.75 8.21
N VAL A 36 4.07 -11.69 8.05
CA VAL A 36 3.86 -12.80 9.00
C VAL A 36 5.09 -13.69 9.08
N GLY A 37 5.72 -14.03 7.95
CA GLY A 37 6.95 -14.81 7.93
C GLY A 37 8.13 -14.13 8.63
N THR A 38 8.11 -12.81 8.74
CA THR A 38 9.19 -12.00 9.35
C THR A 38 8.92 -11.71 10.83
N TYR A 39 7.68 -11.39 11.19
CA TYR A 39 7.30 -10.85 12.49
C TYR A 39 6.36 -11.76 13.30
N GLY A 40 5.85 -12.85 12.71
CA GLY A 40 4.96 -13.82 13.36
C GLY A 40 3.47 -13.55 13.13
N ASP A 41 2.64 -14.40 13.73
CA ASP A 41 1.19 -14.44 13.50
C ASP A 41 0.42 -13.20 14.02
N ASP A 42 1.02 -12.45 14.96
CA ASP A 42 0.45 -11.20 15.49
C ASP A 42 0.56 -10.01 14.53
N THR A 43 1.11 -10.23 13.34
CA THR A 43 1.28 -9.22 12.30
C THR A 43 -0.05 -8.66 11.80
N PRO A 44 -0.23 -7.33 11.75
CA PRO A 44 -1.45 -6.73 11.24
C PRO A 44 -1.60 -6.94 9.72
N ASP A 45 -2.83 -7.14 9.25
CA ASP A 45 -3.13 -7.11 7.82
C ASP A 45 -2.84 -5.71 7.24
N VAL A 46 -2.14 -5.68 6.10
CA VAL A 46 -1.68 -4.45 5.45
C VAL A 46 -2.83 -3.49 5.08
N ARG A 47 -4.03 -4.00 4.74
CA ARG A 47 -5.20 -3.16 4.46
C ARG A 47 -5.73 -2.53 5.74
N LYS A 48 -5.83 -3.29 6.83
CA LYS A 48 -6.23 -2.77 8.15
C LYS A 48 -5.24 -1.72 8.65
N ALA A 49 -3.95 -1.99 8.51
CA ALA A 49 -2.89 -1.06 8.86
C ALA A 49 -2.94 0.24 8.02
N ALA A 50 -3.26 0.15 6.73
CA ALA A 50 -3.38 1.32 5.85
C ALA A 50 -4.52 2.29 6.21
N LEU A 51 -5.55 1.79 6.90
CA LEU A 51 -6.67 2.59 7.40
C LEU A 51 -6.36 3.27 8.74
N ASN A 52 -5.44 2.71 9.53
CA ASN A 52 -5.02 3.28 10.80
C ASN A 52 -3.71 4.07 10.62
N LYS A 53 -3.79 5.40 10.50
CA LYS A 53 -2.60 6.26 10.37
C LYS A 53 -1.64 6.22 11.56
N GLN A 54 -2.11 5.78 12.73
CA GLN A 54 -1.26 5.61 13.91
C GLN A 54 -0.48 4.29 13.85
N ASN A 55 -0.83 3.38 12.95
CA ASN A 55 -0.11 2.15 12.74
C ASN A 55 1.19 2.43 11.97
N SER A 56 2.32 2.22 12.65
CA SER A 56 3.68 2.37 12.14
C SER A 56 4.33 1.04 11.76
N PHE A 57 3.56 -0.06 11.73
CA PHE A 57 4.07 -1.39 11.42
C PHE A 57 4.73 -1.40 10.03
N PRO A 58 5.98 -1.92 9.94
CA PRO A 58 6.71 -1.94 8.69
C PRO A 58 6.23 -3.07 7.77
N PHE A 59 5.89 -2.72 6.53
CA PHE A 59 5.57 -3.69 5.48
C PHE A 59 6.65 -3.65 4.40
N GLN A 60 7.14 -4.81 4.02
CA GLN A 60 8.20 -4.94 3.02
C GLN A 60 7.63 -5.30 1.65
N CYS A 61 8.11 -4.64 0.59
CA CYS A 61 7.76 -5.00 -0.77
C CYS A 61 8.34 -6.39 -1.13
N PRO A 62 7.55 -7.34 -1.63
CA PRO A 62 8.04 -8.67 -2.01
C PRO A 62 9.05 -8.70 -3.16
N THR A 63 9.12 -7.63 -3.96
CA THR A 63 9.98 -7.58 -5.15
C THR A 63 11.31 -6.87 -4.86
N CYS A 64 11.25 -5.66 -4.30
CA CYS A 64 12.45 -4.83 -4.09
C CYS A 64 12.91 -4.76 -2.62
N PHE A 65 12.21 -5.44 -1.72
CA PHE A 65 12.54 -5.56 -0.29
C PHE A 65 12.65 -4.24 0.49
N LYS A 66 12.19 -3.12 -0.07
CA LYS A 66 12.08 -1.85 0.63
C LYS A 66 10.90 -1.86 1.61
N GLY A 67 11.07 -1.20 2.75
CA GLY A 67 10.07 -1.08 3.81
C GLY A 67 9.20 0.17 3.68
N TYR A 68 7.91 0.04 3.97
CA TYR A 68 6.91 1.10 3.89
C TYR A 68 5.91 1.03 5.03
N SER A 69 5.37 2.19 5.40
CA SER A 69 4.16 2.23 6.22
C SER A 69 2.93 1.99 5.33
N ALA A 70 2.02 1.12 5.78
CA ALA A 70 0.85 0.72 5.01
C ALA A 70 -0.03 1.90 4.55
N HIS A 71 -0.09 2.99 5.32
CA HIS A 71 -0.88 4.17 4.98
C HIS A 71 -0.34 4.95 3.76
N ARG A 72 0.89 4.67 3.32
CA ARG A 72 1.54 5.28 2.13
C ARG A 72 1.52 4.39 0.89
N LEU A 73 0.97 3.18 1.00
CA LEU A 73 0.89 2.24 -0.11
C LEU A 73 -0.32 2.55 -1.00
N GLU A 74 -0.16 2.34 -2.30
CA GLU A 74 -1.22 2.48 -3.30
C GLU A 74 -1.93 1.12 -3.45
N PHE A 75 -3.25 1.11 -3.26
CA PHE A 75 -4.06 -0.11 -3.27
C PHE A 75 -4.89 -0.16 -4.56
N VAL A 76 -4.68 -1.19 -5.38
CA VAL A 76 -5.27 -1.30 -6.73
C VAL A 76 -6.09 -2.58 -6.90
N LYS A 77 -7.05 -2.55 -7.83
CA LYS A 77 -7.88 -3.70 -8.23
C LYS A 77 -7.27 -4.38 -9.46
N PRO A 78 -7.54 -5.68 -9.71
CA PRO A 78 -6.96 -6.41 -10.84
C PRO A 78 -7.51 -5.95 -12.21
N GLU A 79 -8.69 -5.32 -12.24
CA GLU A 79 -9.33 -4.92 -13.50
C GLU A 79 -9.78 -3.46 -13.47
N GLY A 80 -9.28 -2.69 -14.42
CA GLY A 80 -9.87 -1.42 -14.85
C GLY A 80 -9.27 -0.17 -14.23
N LYS A 81 -8.24 0.34 -14.91
CA LYS A 81 -7.59 1.65 -14.76
C LYS A 81 -6.62 1.75 -13.58
N HIS A 82 -5.33 1.86 -13.91
CA HIS A 82 -4.36 2.62 -13.14
C HIS A 82 -4.95 4.00 -12.86
N THR A 83 -5.69 4.12 -11.77
CA THR A 83 -5.98 5.43 -11.21
C THR A 83 -4.83 5.65 -10.24
N HIS A 84 -3.68 6.08 -10.77
CA HIS A 84 -2.63 6.66 -9.95
C HIS A 84 -3.27 7.82 -9.20
N LEU A 85 -3.65 7.61 -7.94
CA LEU A 85 -3.98 8.71 -7.04
C LEU A 85 -2.65 9.19 -6.48
N ALA A 86 -1.85 9.78 -7.37
CA ALA A 86 -0.53 10.30 -7.11
C ALA A 86 -0.55 11.09 -5.79
N ALA A 87 0.18 10.58 -4.81
CA ALA A 87 0.66 11.38 -3.70
C ALA A 87 1.61 12.43 -4.29
N ASN A 88 1.09 13.64 -4.54
CA ASN A 88 1.79 14.87 -4.88
C ASN A 88 3.26 14.69 -5.32
N VAL A 89 3.47 14.55 -6.63
CA VAL A 89 4.75 14.86 -7.25
C VAL A 89 4.95 16.38 -7.12
N THR A 90 5.76 16.78 -6.14
CA THR A 90 6.36 18.11 -6.15
C THR A 90 7.40 18.11 -7.27
N GLN A 91 7.02 18.56 -8.45
CA GLN A 91 7.98 18.99 -9.47
C GLN A 91 8.73 20.21 -8.92
N THR A 92 9.90 20.00 -8.34
CA THR A 92 10.91 21.06 -8.25
C THR A 92 11.81 20.94 -9.47
N ASN A 93 11.45 21.71 -10.49
CA ASN A 93 12.37 22.15 -11.54
C ASN A 93 13.54 22.86 -10.85
N VAL A 94 14.77 22.42 -11.12
CA VAL A 94 15.97 23.20 -10.77
C VAL A 94 16.72 23.43 -12.08
N ASN A 95 16.89 24.72 -12.38
CA ASN A 95 17.54 25.32 -13.55
C ASN A 95 18.92 24.75 -13.85
#